data_AF-A0A2V6F9V9-F1
#
_entry.id   AF-A0A2V6F9V9-F1
#
_cell.length_a   1.000
_cell.length_b   1.000
_cell.length_c   1.000
_cell.angle_alpha   90.00
_cell.angle_beta   90.00
_cell.angle_gamma   90.00
#
_symmetry.space_group_name_H-M   'P 1'
#
loop_
_entity.id
_entity.type
_entity.pdbx_description
1 polymer ?
#
loop_
_entity_poly.entity_id
_entity_poly.type
_entity_poly.pdbx_seq_one_letter_code
_entity_poly.pdbx_strand_id
1 'polypeptide(L)'
;MGTFILRWFLSRTVRHAADMRRQVRKYVHAQRDLLAPEKIQEISKAARELKGAIASGAKLEDINARMKNLEKVANENLLPYPSAALRENIEVFLVTGAVVLALRTLFFQPMAIPSGSAQPTLWGITSENFKGRSDV
;
A
#
# COMPACT_ATOMS: atom_id res chain seq x y z
N MET A 1 13.42 15.98 29.41
CA MET A 1 12.37 15.32 28.61
C MET A 1 11.35 16.31 28.02
N GLY A 2 10.92 17.35 28.74
CA GLY A 2 9.88 18.29 28.27
C GLY A 2 10.19 19.09 27.00
N THR A 3 11.43 19.52 26.79
CA THR A 3 11.86 20.29 25.60
C THR A 3 11.79 19.50 24.30
N PHE A 4 12.02 18.18 24.35
CA PHE A 4 11.91 17.31 23.18
C PHE A 4 10.45 17.15 22.72
N ILE A 5 9.53 16.93 23.67
CA ILE A 5 8.12 16.74 23.39
C ILE A 5 7.54 18.00 22.76
N LEU A 6 7.84 19.18 23.32
CA LEU A 6 7.38 20.46 22.78
C LEU A 6 7.92 20.71 21.35
N ARG A 7 9.22 20.50 21.10
CA ARG A 7 9.79 20.66 19.75
C ARG A 7 9.24 19.65 18.74
N TRP A 8 8.96 18.43 19.17
CA TRP A 8 8.34 17.41 18.32
C TRP A 8 6.90 17.76 17.94
N PHE A 9 6.16 18.40 18.85
CA PHE A 9 4.82 18.93 18.57
C PHE A 9 4.87 20.18 17.68
N LEU A 10 5.77 21.12 17.95
CA LEU A 10 5.87 22.39 17.21
C LEU A 10 6.52 22.27 15.83
N SER A 11 7.47 21.35 15.65
CA SER A 11 8.26 21.26 14.43
C SER A 11 7.96 20.01 13.61
N ARG A 12 7.47 20.23 12.40
CA ARG A 12 7.22 19.16 11.41
C ARG A 12 8.51 18.42 11.03
N THR A 13 9.63 19.11 10.92
CA THR A 13 10.92 18.49 10.54
C THR A 13 11.44 17.58 11.62
N VAL A 14 11.32 17.96 12.90
CA VAL A 14 11.71 17.11 14.03
C VAL A 14 10.86 15.84 14.09
N ARG A 15 9.55 15.96 13.79
CA ARG A 15 8.65 14.81 13.67
C ARG A 15 9.07 13.87 12.55
N HIS A 16 9.28 14.40 11.36
CA HIS A 16 9.77 13.64 10.20
C HIS A 16 11.10 12.95 10.48
N ALA A 17 12.05 13.64 11.12
CA ALA A 17 13.34 13.07 11.50
C ALA A 17 13.19 11.89 12.48
N ALA A 18 12.29 12.02 13.46
CA ALA A 18 12.00 10.96 14.42
C ALA A 18 11.33 9.74 13.77
N ASP A 19 10.37 9.99 12.87
CA ASP A 19 9.65 8.95 12.13
C ASP A 19 10.56 8.22 11.16
N MET A 20 11.39 8.95 10.40
CA MET A 20 12.39 8.39 9.50
C MET A 20 13.37 7.49 10.25
N ARG A 21 13.91 7.94 11.39
CA ARG A 21 14.79 7.12 12.24
C ARG A 21 14.09 5.83 12.70
N ARG A 22 12.81 5.92 13.06
CA ARG A 22 12.01 4.75 13.47
C ARG A 22 11.83 3.79 12.29
N GLN A 23 11.56 4.30 11.10
CA GLN A 23 11.38 3.51 9.89
C GLN A 23 12.67 2.79 9.45
N VAL A 24 13.80 3.49 9.40
CA VAL A 24 15.11 2.89 9.11
C VAL A 24 15.43 1.78 10.11
N ARG A 25 15.18 2.02 11.40
CA ARG A 25 15.38 0.99 12.43
C ARG A 25 14.50 -0.25 12.21
N LYS A 26 13.25 -0.09 11.76
CA LYS A 26 12.39 -1.23 11.39
C LYS A 26 12.98 -2.03 10.23
N TYR A 27 13.47 -1.37 9.18
CA TYR A 27 14.10 -2.05 8.04
C TYR A 27 15.36 -2.82 8.44
N VAL A 28 16.23 -2.20 9.25
CA VAL A 28 17.43 -2.87 9.78
C VAL A 28 17.04 -4.10 10.61
N HIS A 29 15.99 -4.03 11.42
CA HIS A 29 15.52 -5.18 12.18
C HIS A 29 14.92 -6.27 11.27
N ALA A 30 14.18 -5.91 10.23
CA ALA A 30 13.58 -6.85 9.28
C ALA A 30 14.62 -7.59 8.43
N GLN A 31 15.74 -6.94 8.12
CA GLN A 31 16.81 -7.49 7.28
C GLN A 31 18.05 -7.89 8.11
N ARG A 32 17.95 -7.93 9.45
CA ARG A 32 19.11 -8.10 10.35
C ARG A 32 19.88 -9.38 10.08
N ASP A 33 19.17 -10.45 9.72
CA ASP A 33 19.76 -11.77 9.48
C ASP A 33 20.49 -11.85 8.13
N LEU A 34 20.16 -10.95 7.20
CA LEU A 34 20.74 -10.89 5.85
C LEU A 34 21.85 -9.83 5.73
N LEU A 35 21.93 -8.89 6.67
CA LEU A 35 22.85 -7.76 6.65
C LEU A 35 24.17 -8.09 7.35
N ALA A 36 25.29 -7.71 6.72
CA ALA A 36 26.59 -7.79 7.36
C ALA A 36 26.66 -6.88 8.61
N PRO A 37 27.36 -7.28 9.68
CA PRO A 37 27.40 -6.55 10.94
C PRO A 37 27.99 -5.14 10.80
N GLU A 38 28.93 -4.94 9.88
CA GLU A 38 29.55 -3.64 9.57
C GLU A 38 28.52 -2.63 9.07
N LYS A 39 27.68 -3.05 8.11
CA LYS A 39 26.60 -2.23 7.55
C LYS A 39 25.58 -1.81 8.62
N ILE A 40 25.25 -2.73 9.52
CA ILE A 40 24.36 -2.45 10.66
C ILE A 40 24.98 -1.39 11.57
N GLN A 41 26.30 -1.46 11.82
CA GLN A 41 26.99 -0.47 12.63
C GLN A 41 26.96 0.92 11.99
N GLU A 42 27.21 1.04 10.69
CA GLU A 42 27.15 2.31 9.96
C GLU A 42 25.77 2.97 10.05
N ILE A 43 24.70 2.23 9.73
CA ILE A 43 23.32 2.74 9.83
C ILE A 43 23.01 3.12 11.29
N SER A 44 23.44 2.31 12.26
CA SER A 44 23.22 2.59 13.68
C SER A 44 23.96 3.85 14.16
N LYS A 45 25.11 4.17 13.57
CA LYS A 45 25.91 5.36 13.88
C LYS A 45 25.19 6.61 13.36
N ALA A 46 24.79 6.60 12.09
CA ALA A 46 24.01 7.69 11.49
C ALA A 46 22.67 7.91 12.24
N ALA A 47 21.98 6.84 12.64
CA ALA A 47 20.74 6.94 13.42
C ALA A 47 20.95 7.51 14.84
N ARG A 48 22.12 7.24 15.46
CA ARG A 48 22.52 7.83 16.75
C ARG A 48 22.85 9.31 16.61
N GLU A 49 23.56 9.69 15.56
CA GLU A 49 23.89 11.09 15.27
C GLU A 49 22.63 11.93 15.03
N LEU A 50 21.64 11.41 14.29
CA LEU A 50 20.35 12.08 14.11
C LEU A 50 19.60 12.21 15.44
N LYS A 51 19.55 11.13 16.25
CA LYS A 51 18.92 11.18 17.59
C LYS A 51 19.60 12.24 18.48
N GLY A 52 20.93 12.30 18.45
CA GLY A 52 21.72 13.27 19.19
C GLY A 52 21.37 14.71 18.80
N ALA A 53 21.30 15.01 17.51
CA ALA A 53 20.93 16.36 17.03
C ALA A 53 19.50 16.77 17.40
N ILE A 54 18.56 15.83 17.37
CA ILE A 54 17.19 16.11 17.80
C ILE A 54 17.14 16.39 19.31
N ALA A 55 17.84 15.57 20.11
CA ALA A 55 17.88 15.71 21.56
C ALA A 55 18.61 16.98 22.02
N SER A 56 19.67 17.39 21.31
CA SER A 56 20.50 18.54 21.66
C SER A 56 19.89 19.89 21.32
N GLY A 57 18.71 19.95 20.68
CA GLY A 57 18.15 21.24 20.32
C GLY A 57 18.68 21.81 18.99
N ALA A 58 19.41 21.04 18.17
CA ALA A 58 20.15 21.55 17.01
C ALA A 58 19.26 22.31 16.01
N LYS A 59 19.89 23.16 15.19
CA LYS A 59 19.21 23.93 14.15
C LYS A 59 18.51 23.00 13.16
N LEU A 60 17.44 23.49 12.54
CA LEU A 60 16.63 22.71 11.60
C LEU A 60 17.46 22.26 10.38
N GLU A 61 18.40 23.09 9.93
CA GLU A 61 19.32 22.78 8.84
C GLU A 61 20.24 21.60 9.16
N ASP A 62 20.80 21.55 10.37
CA ASP A 62 21.65 20.45 10.82
C ASP A 62 20.87 19.13 10.91
N ILE A 63 19.60 19.21 11.34
CA ILE A 63 18.71 18.04 11.39
C ILE A 63 18.44 17.54 9.98
N ASN A 64 18.14 18.43 9.03
CA ASN A 64 17.92 18.06 7.62
C ASN A 64 19.18 17.46 6.98
N ALA A 65 20.36 18.01 7.27
CA ALA A 65 21.62 17.45 6.78
C ALA A 65 21.85 16.03 7.32
N ARG A 66 21.60 15.80 8.61
CA ARG A 66 21.71 14.47 9.23
C ARG A 66 20.63 13.50 8.75
N MET A 67 19.43 13.98 8.41
CA MET A 67 18.41 13.17 7.76
C MET A 67 18.88 12.70 6.38
N LYS A 68 19.36 13.61 5.53
CA LYS A 68 19.91 13.26 4.20
C LYS A 68 21.06 12.25 4.30
N ASN A 69 21.94 12.43 5.28
CA ASN A 69 23.02 11.48 5.52
C ASN A 69 22.49 10.10 5.93
N LEU A 70 21.51 10.04 6.84
CA LEU A 70 20.88 8.78 7.24
C LEU A 70 20.18 8.10 6.05
N GLU A 71 19.54 8.87 5.17
CA GLU A 71 18.89 8.35 3.96
C GLU A 71 19.89 7.70 3.02
N LYS A 72 21.01 8.41 2.75
CA LYS A 72 22.08 7.94 1.89
C LYS A 72 22.69 6.65 2.43
N VAL A 73 23.10 6.65 3.70
CA VAL A 73 23.71 5.48 4.35
C VAL A 73 22.72 4.31 4.39
N ALA A 74 21.44 4.56 4.63
CA ALA A 74 20.41 3.52 4.61
C ALA A 74 20.24 2.93 3.20
N ASN A 75 20.16 3.75 2.15
CA ASN A 75 19.99 3.27 0.78
C ASN A 75 21.20 2.48 0.26
N GLU A 76 22.42 2.86 0.65
CA GLU A 76 23.64 2.16 0.25
C GLU A 76 23.82 0.82 0.99
N ASN A 77 23.37 0.75 2.25
CA ASN A 77 23.61 -0.41 3.09
C ASN A 77 22.44 -1.39 3.16
N LEU A 78 21.20 -0.94 3.02
CA LEU A 78 20.02 -1.81 3.03
C LEU A 78 19.93 -2.63 1.75
N LEU A 79 19.38 -3.83 1.87
CA LEU A 79 19.16 -4.68 0.71
C LEU A 79 18.02 -4.09 -0.13
N PRO A 80 18.23 -3.87 -1.45
CA PRO A 80 17.15 -3.45 -2.33
C PRO A 80 16.06 -4.52 -2.30
N TYR A 81 14.81 -4.11 -2.10
CA TYR A 81 13.71 -5.05 -2.20
C TYR A 81 13.68 -5.63 -3.61
N PRO A 82 13.70 -6.96 -3.76
CA PRO A 82 13.67 -7.57 -5.07
C PRO A 82 12.41 -7.14 -5.80
N SER A 83 12.56 -6.74 -7.07
CA SER A 83 11.45 -6.48 -8.00
C SER A 83 10.43 -5.42 -7.58
N ALA A 84 10.88 -4.29 -7.01
CA ALA A 84 9.99 -3.17 -6.66
C ALA A 84 9.09 -2.72 -7.82
N ALA A 85 9.65 -2.65 -9.04
CA ALA A 85 8.89 -2.29 -10.25
C ALA A 85 7.80 -3.31 -10.61
N LEU A 86 8.02 -4.61 -10.40
CA LEU A 86 6.98 -5.62 -10.65
C LEU A 86 5.83 -5.48 -9.67
N ARG A 87 6.11 -5.23 -8.39
CA ARG A 87 5.07 -5.03 -7.37
C ARG A 87 4.21 -3.81 -7.68
N GLU A 88 4.83 -2.70 -8.05
CA GLU A 88 4.13 -1.48 -8.43
C GLU A 88 3.27 -1.69 -9.68
N ASN A 89 3.81 -2.34 -10.71
CA ASN A 89 3.05 -2.63 -11.93
C ASN A 89 1.87 -3.57 -11.68
N ILE A 90 2.04 -4.59 -10.83
CA ILE A 90 0.96 -5.52 -10.46
C ILE A 90 -0.13 -4.78 -9.69
N GLU A 91 0.22 -3.87 -8.78
CA GLU A 91 -0.76 -3.06 -8.05
C GLU A 91 -1.58 -2.18 -9.00
N VAL A 92 -0.92 -1.43 -9.88
CA VAL A 92 -1.60 -0.57 -10.87
C VAL A 92 -2.48 -1.41 -11.82
N PHE A 93 -1.99 -2.57 -12.25
CA PHE A 93 -2.74 -3.48 -13.12
C PHE A 93 -3.99 -4.01 -12.41
N LEU A 94 -3.88 -4.45 -11.15
CA LEU A 94 -5.02 -4.95 -10.38
C LEU A 94 -6.05 -3.84 -10.11
N VAL A 95 -5.62 -2.64 -9.73
CA VAL A 95 -6.51 -1.49 -9.51
C VAL A 95 -7.24 -1.13 -10.80
N THR A 96 -6.51 -0.99 -11.91
CA THR A 96 -7.11 -0.66 -13.22
C THR A 96 -8.05 -1.75 -13.69
N GLY A 97 -7.65 -3.02 -13.55
CA GLY A 97 -8.47 -4.17 -13.90
C GLY A 97 -9.78 -4.22 -13.10
N ALA A 98 -9.72 -3.97 -11.79
CA ALA A 98 -10.90 -3.90 -10.94
C ALA A 98 -11.86 -2.77 -11.36
N VAL A 99 -11.33 -1.60 -11.70
CA VAL A 99 -12.14 -0.47 -12.19
C VAL A 99 -12.79 -0.80 -13.53
N VAL A 100 -12.05 -1.37 -14.48
CA VAL A 100 -12.60 -1.77 -15.80
C VAL A 100 -13.68 -2.84 -15.63
N LEU A 101 -13.45 -3.84 -14.78
CA LEU A 101 -14.43 -4.88 -14.47
C LEU A 101 -15.69 -4.27 -13.84
N ALA A 102 -15.54 -3.39 -12.84
CA ALA A 102 -16.66 -2.71 -12.20
C ALA A 102 -17.47 -1.88 -13.20
N LEU A 103 -16.81 -1.11 -14.06
CA LEU A 103 -17.48 -0.34 -15.11
C LEU A 103 -18.23 -1.26 -16.07
N ARG A 104 -17.59 -2.36 -16.51
CA ARG A 104 -18.22 -3.36 -17.36
C ARG A 104 -19.46 -3.95 -16.69
N THR A 105 -19.37 -4.39 -15.44
CA THR A 105 -20.48 -5.08 -14.74
C THR A 105 -21.61 -4.14 -14.35
N LEU A 106 -21.32 -2.88 -14.02
CA LEU A 106 -22.34 -1.93 -13.55
C LEU A 106 -23.01 -1.18 -14.70
N PHE A 107 -22.31 -0.88 -15.79
CA PHE A 107 -22.83 -0.04 -16.87
C PHE A 107 -23.06 -0.77 -18.19
N PHE A 108 -22.22 -1.76 -18.53
CA PHE A 108 -22.26 -2.40 -19.87
C PHE A 108 -22.84 -3.81 -19.88
N GLN A 109 -22.88 -4.48 -18.74
CA GLN A 109 -23.62 -5.72 -18.56
C GLN A 109 -24.91 -5.35 -17.83
N PRO A 110 -26.01 -4.99 -18.53
CA PRO A 110 -27.29 -4.95 -17.86
C PRO A 110 -27.50 -6.34 -17.25
N MET A 111 -27.97 -6.40 -16.01
CA MET A 111 -28.58 -7.62 -15.49
C MET A 111 -29.84 -7.88 -16.30
N ALA A 112 -29.65 -8.32 -17.54
CA ALA A 112 -30.62 -9.05 -18.28
C ALA A 112 -30.81 -10.32 -17.46
N ILE A 113 -31.77 -10.28 -16.53
CA ILE A 113 -32.45 -11.50 -16.10
C ILE A 113 -32.73 -12.21 -17.43
N PRO A 114 -32.15 -13.39 -17.70
CA PRO A 114 -32.47 -14.14 -18.91
C PRO A 114 -33.89 -14.64 -18.71
N SER A 115 -34.84 -13.77 -19.02
CA SER A 115 -36.18 -13.86 -18.47
C SER A 115 -37.02 -14.77 -19.34
N GLY A 116 -36.82 -16.08 -19.16
CA GLY A 116 -37.95 -16.99 -19.24
C GLY A 116 -38.94 -16.75 -18.08
N SER A 117 -38.48 -16.18 -16.95
CA SER A 117 -39.32 -15.95 -15.76
C SER A 117 -40.06 -14.60 -15.71
N ALA A 118 -39.64 -13.60 -16.48
CA ALA A 118 -40.36 -12.32 -16.62
C ALA A 118 -41.26 -12.29 -17.85
N GLN A 119 -41.56 -13.45 -18.45
CA GLN A 119 -42.66 -13.55 -19.40
C GLN A 119 -43.96 -13.21 -18.65
N PRO A 120 -44.70 -12.17 -19.04
CA PRO A 120 -45.98 -11.86 -18.45
C PRO A 120 -46.97 -12.93 -18.92
N THR A 121 -47.05 -14.03 -18.18
CA THR A 121 -47.97 -15.12 -18.50
C THR A 121 -49.35 -14.75 -17.97
N LEU A 122 -50.04 -13.84 -18.68
CA LEU A 122 -51.45 -13.53 -18.41
C LEU A 122 -52.33 -14.80 -18.45
N TRP A 123 -51.84 -15.91 -19.04
CA TRP A 123 -52.48 -17.22 -19.12
C TRP A 123 -51.60 -18.44 -18.75
N GLY A 124 -50.48 -18.25 -18.04
CA GLY A 124 -49.57 -19.37 -17.70
C GLY A 124 -48.96 -20.11 -18.91
N ILE A 125 -48.21 -21.19 -18.67
CA ILE A 125 -47.79 -22.14 -19.71
C ILE A 125 -48.92 -23.16 -19.88
N THR A 126 -49.66 -23.09 -20.98
CA THR A 126 -50.73 -24.05 -21.31
C THR A 126 -50.19 -25.18 -22.18
N SER A 127 -50.36 -26.42 -21.74
CA SER A 127 -50.06 -27.61 -22.55
C SER A 127 -51.37 -28.24 -23.03
N GLU A 128 -51.60 -28.29 -24.34
CA GLU A 128 -52.67 -29.11 -24.91
C GLU A 128 -52.14 -30.50 -25.28
N ASN A 129 -52.86 -31.54 -24.86
CA ASN A 129 -52.50 -32.92 -25.15
C ASN A 129 -53.37 -33.44 -26.30
N PHE A 130 -52.73 -33.70 -27.45
CA PHE A 130 -53.41 -34.14 -28.67
C PHE A 130 -53.52 -35.67 -28.80
N LYS A 131 -53.18 -36.44 -27.77
CA LYS A 131 -53.26 -37.91 -27.85
C LYS A 131 -54.73 -38.36 -27.96
N GLY A 132 -55.11 -38.81 -29.16
CA GLY A 132 -56.41 -39.44 -29.42
C GLY A 132 -57.45 -38.58 -30.16
N ARG A 133 -57.10 -37.40 -30.69
CA ARG A 133 -57.95 -36.70 -31.67
C ARG A 133 -57.72 -37.28 -33.08
N SER A 134 -58.80 -37.52 -33.81
CA SER A 134 -58.77 -38.03 -35.19
C SER A 134 -58.64 -36.96 -36.27
N ASP A 135 -58.55 -35.69 -35.85
CA ASP A 135 -58.76 -34.53 -36.72
C ASP A 135 -57.49 -33.67 -36.86
N VAL A 136 -56.35 -34.17 -36.34
CA VAL A 136 -54.97 -33.69 -36.54
C VAL A 136 -54.03 -34.87 -36.69
#